data_AF-A0A920F7U2-F1
#
_entry.id   AF-A0A920F7U2-F1
#
_cell.length_a   1.000
_cell.length_b   1.000
_cell.length_c   1.000
_cell.angle_alpha   90.00
_cell.angle_beta   90.00
_cell.angle_gamma   90.00
#
_symmetry.space_group_name_H-M   'P 1'
#
loop_
_entity.id
_entity.type
_entity.pdbx_description
1 polymer ?
#
loop_
_entity_poly.entity_id
_entity_poly.type
_entity_poly.pdbx_seq_one_letter_code
_entity_poly.pdbx_strand_id
1 'polypeptide(L)' 'MQPLTGVRVLAVEQYGAGPFGTMYLANQGAEVIKIENPRDGGDMSRSGPLFSRTRR' A
#
# COMPACT_ATOMS: atom_id res chain seq x y z
N MET A 1 -13.55 -3.76 -15.95
CA MET A 1 -12.33 -4.57 -15.68
C MET A 1 -11.20 -3.60 -15.37
N GLN A 2 -10.51 -3.75 -14.24
CA GLN A 2 -9.38 -2.87 -13.90
C GLN A 2 -8.08 -3.47 -14.45
N PRO A 3 -7.10 -2.65 -14.87
CA PRO A 3 -5.95 -3.14 -15.64
C PRO A 3 -4.99 -4.04 -14.84
N LEU A 4 -4.99 -3.99 -13.51
CA LEU A 4 -4.13 -4.82 -12.65
C LEU A 4 -4.90 -5.91 -11.90
N THR A 5 -6.13 -6.23 -12.30
CA THR A 5 -6.90 -7.34 -11.71
C THR A 5 -6.10 -8.65 -11.79
N GLY A 6 -5.92 -9.32 -10.65
CA GLY A 6 -5.16 -10.57 -10.53
C GLY A 6 -3.67 -10.40 -10.28
N VAL A 7 -3.13 -9.18 -10.30
CA VAL A 7 -1.74 -8.89 -9.93
C VAL A 7 -1.62 -8.77 -8.41
N ARG A 8 -0.60 -9.43 -7.83
CA ARG A 8 -0.28 -9.37 -6.40
C ARG A 8 1.07 -8.68 -6.20
N VAL A 9 1.13 -7.71 -5.28
CA VAL A 9 2.32 -6.90 -5.01
C VAL A 9 2.66 -6.98 -3.52
N LEU A 10 3.89 -7.40 -3.19
CA LEU A 10 4.45 -7.27 -1.87
C LEU A 10 5.18 -5.92 -1.78
N ALA A 11 4.75 -5.06 -0.85
CA ALA A 11 5.28 -3.71 -0.70
C ALA A 11 6.06 -3.55 0.61
N VAL A 12 7.36 -3.24 0.49
CA VAL A 12 8.22 -2.87 1.62
C VAL A 12 8.60 -1.40 1.44
N GLU A 13 7.90 -0.53 2.15
CA GLU A 13 7.94 0.91 1.89
C GLU A 13 7.51 1.68 3.14
N GLN A 14 7.95 2.94 3.22
CA GLN A 14 7.57 3.85 4.30
C GLN A 14 7.36 5.28 3.79
N TYR A 15 6.73 6.12 4.61
CA TYR A 15 6.51 7.54 4.41
C TYR A 15 5.59 7.88 3.22
N GLY A 16 6.07 8.62 2.22
CA GLY A 16 5.21 9.22 1.19
C GLY A 16 5.22 8.48 -0.13
N ALA A 17 6.38 8.45 -0.79
CA ALA A 17 6.47 8.10 -2.21
C ALA A 17 6.09 6.65 -2.51
N GLY A 18 6.62 5.69 -1.75
CA GLY A 18 6.27 4.27 -1.89
C GLY A 18 4.78 4.04 -1.63
N PRO A 19 4.27 4.35 -0.42
CA PRO A 19 2.86 4.15 -0.07
C PRO A 19 1.89 4.80 -1.05
N PHE A 20 2.25 5.95 -1.64
CA PHE A 20 1.46 6.58 -2.67
C PHE A 20 1.47 5.79 -3.99
N GLY A 21 2.64 5.33 -4.42
CA GLY A 21 2.80 4.53 -5.62
C GLY A 21 2.01 3.22 -5.55
N THR A 22 2.10 2.47 -4.46
CA THR A 22 1.38 1.19 -4.31
C THR A 22 -0.12 1.39 -4.10
N MET A 23 -0.54 2.49 -3.49
CA MET A 23 -1.95 2.87 -3.42
C MET A 23 -2.53 3.15 -4.81
N TYR A 24 -1.75 3.74 -5.73
CA TYR A 24 -2.14 3.87 -7.13
C TYR A 24 -2.31 2.49 -7.81
N LEU A 25 -1.39 1.55 -7.57
CA LEU A 25 -1.52 0.18 -8.09
C LEU A 25 -2.77 -0.53 -7.56
N ALA A 26 -3.08 -0.36 -6.27
CA ALA A 26 -4.29 -0.91 -5.66
C ALA A 26 -5.57 -0.31 -6.28
N ASN A 27 -5.59 0.99 -6.58
CA ASN A 27 -6.71 1.64 -7.27
C ASN A 27 -6.93 1.11 -8.70
N GLN A 28 -5.85 0.64 -9.33
CA GLN A 28 -5.88 -0.01 -10.64
C GLN A 28 -6.17 -1.53 -10.57
N GLY A 29 -6.47 -2.07 -9.37
CA GLY A 29 -7.00 -3.43 -9.18
C GLY A 29 -6.01 -4.46 -8.68
N ALA A 30 -4.79 -4.06 -8.31
CA ALA A 30 -3.82 -4.96 -7.72
C ALA A 30 -4.17 -5.31 -6.26
N GLU A 31 -3.86 -6.54 -5.85
CA GLU A 31 -3.80 -6.94 -4.43
C GLU A 31 -2.43 -6.52 -3.88
N VAL A 32 -2.40 -5.43 -3.11
CA VAL A 32 -1.19 -4.93 -2.46
C VAL A 32 -1.17 -5.38 -1.00
N ILE A 33 -0.13 -6.12 -0.63
CA ILE A 33 0.14 -6.55 0.75
C ILE A 33 1.34 -5.76 1.24
N LYS A 34 1.15 -4.98 2.29
CA LYS A 34 2.19 -4.11 2.82
C LYS A 34 2.90 -4.77 4.00
N ILE A 35 4.22 -4.85 3.93
CA ILE A 35 5.07 -5.39 4.98
C ILE A 35 5.65 -4.25 5.79
N GLU A 36 5.44 -4.30 7.10
CA GLU A 36 5.89 -3.26 8.03
C GLU A 36 6.65 -3.87 9.20
N ASN A 37 7.58 -3.08 9.76
CA ASN A 37 8.29 -3.45 10.97
C ASN A 37 7.35 -3.33 12.18
N PRO A 38 7.04 -4.43 12.90
CA PRO A 38 6.13 -4.38 14.05
C PRO A 38 6.71 -3.59 15.23
N ARG A 39 8.04 -3.37 15.29
CA ARG A 39 8.68 -2.62 16.38
C ARG A 39 8.46 -1.11 16.28
N ASP A 40 8.20 -0.60 15.09
CA ASP A 40 8.08 0.84 14.82
C ASP A 40 6.62 1.32 14.87
N GLY A 41 5.67 0.42 15.12
CA GLY A 41 4.24 0.73 15.16
C GLY A 41 3.56 0.82 13.78
N GLY A 42 4.26 0.43 12.71
CA GLY A 42 3.78 0.54 11.33
C GLY A 42 4.27 1.81 10.62
N ASP A 43 3.89 1.99 9.36
CA ASP A 43 4.27 3.18 8.58
C ASP A 43 3.53 4.43 9.08
N MET A 44 4.29 5.52 9.30
CA MET A 44 3.77 6.85 9.62
C MET A 44 2.73 7.36 8.62
N SER A 45 2.79 6.89 7.37
CA SER A 45 1.81 7.25 6.35
C SER A 45 0.38 6.81 6.73
N ARG A 46 0.20 5.79 7.57
CA ARG A 46 -1.13 5.27 7.94
C ARG A 46 -2.06 6.29 8.59
N SER A 47 -1.51 7.27 9.34
CA SER A 47 -2.29 8.34 9.95
C SER A 47 -2.63 9.48 8.99
N GLY A 48 -2.07 9.45 7.77
CA GLY A 48 -2.33 10.43 6.72
C GLY A 48 -3.65 10.18 5.99
N PRO A 49 -4.30 11.23 5.46
CA PRO A 49 -5.63 11.16 4.85
C PRO A 49 -5.72 10.27 3.59
N LEU A 50 -4.59 9.83 3.03
CA LEU A 50 -4.51 9.17 1.72
C LEU A 50 -4.44 7.62 1.78
N PHE A 51 -4.26 7.01 2.94
CA PHE A 51 -3.77 5.62 3.03
C PHE A 51 -4.77 4.58 3.58
N SER A 52 -6.07 4.87 3.58
CA SER A 52 -7.11 3.99 4.17
C SER A 52 -7.47 2.73 3.35
N ARG A 53 -6.88 2.54 2.16
CA ARG A 53 -7.36 1.54 1.18
C ARG A 53 -6.45 0.33 0.94
N THR A 54 -5.22 0.34 1.45
CA THR A 54 -4.32 -0.82 1.36
C THR A 54 -4.72 -1.86 2.42
N ARG A 55 -5.11 -3.07 2.00
CA ARG A 55 -5.40 -4.16 2.95
C ARG A 55 -4.09 -4.65 3.57
N ARG A 56 -4.19 -5.07 4.84
CA ARG A 56 -3.06 -5.61 5.63
C ARG A 56 -2.39 -6.76 4.91
#